data_AF-A0A3C0NTZ3-F1
#
_entry.id   AF-A0A3C0NTZ3-F1
#
_cell.length_a   1.000
_cell.length_b   1.000
_cell.length_c   1.000
_cell.angle_alpha   90.00
_cell.angle_beta   90.00
_cell.angle_gamma   90.00
#
_symmetry.space_group_name_H-M   'P 1'
#
loop_
_entity.id
_entity.type
_entity.pdbx_description
1 polymer ?
#
loop_
_entity_poly.entity_id
_entity_poly.type
_entity_poly.pdbx_seq_one_letter_code
_entity_poly.pdbx_strand_id
1 'polypeptide(L)'
;AIAKGEADINQCPPGGDAGVHALADLLGVEYKPLNAEHGQPKPKSVAFIDENTCIGCTLCIQACPVDAILGAAKHMHTIIASECTGCELCVAPCPVDCITMEPIAETPDNWKWKYPIIPIQSVTLDDNLR
;
A
#
# COMPACT_ATOMS: atom_id res chain seq x y z
N ALA A 1 -3.59 14.54 -6.61
CA ALA A 1 -2.66 15.14 -5.64
C ALA A 1 -1.27 15.34 -6.24
N ILE A 2 -0.50 14.29 -6.51
CA ILE A 2 0.90 14.40 -7.00
C ILE A 2 1.01 15.21 -8.31
N ALA A 3 0.24 14.87 -9.34
CA ALA A 3 0.27 15.59 -10.63
C ALA A 3 -0.12 17.08 -10.53
N LYS A 4 -0.81 17.49 -9.46
CA LYS A 4 -1.20 18.88 -9.18
C LYS A 4 -0.21 19.60 -8.26
N GLY A 5 0.83 18.91 -7.77
CA GLY A 5 1.77 19.44 -6.78
C GLY A 5 1.20 19.55 -5.36
N GLU A 6 0.06 18.91 -5.07
CA GLU A 6 -0.62 19.00 -3.76
C GLU A 6 -0.10 17.98 -2.74
N ALA A 7 0.61 16.94 -3.20
CA ALA A 7 1.19 15.91 -2.35
C ALA A 7 2.52 15.43 -2.93
N ASP A 8 3.43 15.04 -2.05
CA ASP A 8 4.70 14.45 -2.39
C ASP A 8 4.55 12.95 -2.76
N ILE A 9 5.60 12.33 -3.28
CA ILE A 9 5.56 10.95 -3.81
C ILE A 9 5.59 9.86 -2.72
N ASN A 10 5.95 10.24 -1.49
CA ASN A 10 6.27 9.33 -0.38
C ASN A 10 5.16 9.20 0.67
N GLN A 11 3.92 9.52 0.29
CA GLN A 11 2.79 9.68 1.23
C GLN A 11 1.90 8.43 1.38
N CYS A 12 2.23 7.34 0.68
CA CYS A 12 1.39 6.13 0.63
C CYS A 12 2.11 4.92 1.29
N PRO A 13 1.88 4.66 2.60
CA PRO A 13 2.45 3.51 3.28
C PRO A 13 2.17 2.14 2.63
N PRO A 14 0.95 1.83 2.12
CA PRO A 14 0.68 0.52 1.51
C PRO A 14 1.42 0.32 0.17
N GLY A 15 1.77 1.41 -0.52
CA GLY A 15 2.63 1.37 -1.71
C GLY A 15 4.08 0.99 -1.37
N GLY A 16 4.50 1.24 -0.14
CA GLY A 16 5.84 0.91 0.33
C GLY A 16 6.95 1.68 -0.39
N ASP A 17 8.20 1.35 -0.03
CA ASP A 17 9.40 1.98 -0.59
C ASP A 17 9.54 1.75 -2.10
N ALA A 18 9.20 0.54 -2.56
CA ALA A 18 9.19 0.20 -3.97
C ALA A 18 8.23 1.09 -4.79
N GLY A 19 7.09 1.47 -4.21
CA GLY A 19 6.16 2.40 -4.84
C GLY A 19 6.75 3.80 -4.99
N VAL A 20 7.48 4.28 -3.98
CA VAL A 20 8.11 5.60 -4.03
C VAL A 20 9.23 5.66 -5.06
N HIS A 21 10.07 4.63 -5.13
CA HIS A 21 11.08 4.50 -6.18
C HIS A 21 10.46 4.52 -7.58
N ALA A 22 9.42 3.71 -7.80
CA ALA A 22 8.73 3.68 -9.09
C ALA A 22 8.13 5.05 -9.48
N LEU A 23 7.59 5.79 -8.50
CA LEU A 23 7.08 7.15 -8.73
C LEU A 23 8.21 8.15 -9.02
N ALA A 24 9.33 8.07 -8.29
CA ALA A 24 10.51 8.92 -8.51
C ALA A 24 11.04 8.77 -9.94
N ASP A 25 11.23 7.52 -10.38
CA ASP A 25 11.70 7.18 -11.72
C ASP A 25 10.72 7.67 -12.81
N LEU A 26 9.42 7.44 -12.61
CA LEU A 26 8.39 7.82 -13.57
C LEU A 26 8.24 9.34 -13.73
N LEU A 27 8.36 10.08 -12.62
CA LEU A 27 8.17 11.54 -12.60
C LEU A 27 9.49 12.31 -12.81
N GLY A 28 10.64 11.62 -12.81
CA GLY A 28 11.96 12.24 -12.92
C GLY A 28 12.31 13.13 -11.73
N VAL A 29 11.84 12.76 -10.53
CA VAL A 29 12.09 13.49 -9.29
C VAL A 29 13.00 12.69 -8.36
N GLU A 30 13.65 13.35 -7.41
CA GLU A 30 14.48 12.66 -6.42
C GLU A 30 13.64 11.77 -5.49
N TYR A 31 14.17 10.58 -5.21
CA TYR A 31 13.61 9.67 -4.22
C TYR A 31 13.55 10.33 -2.84
N LYS A 32 12.48 10.03 -2.10
CA LYS A 32 12.31 10.42 -0.70
C LYS A 32 11.86 9.21 0.11
N PRO A 33 12.34 9.03 1.35
CA PRO A 33 11.86 7.95 2.22
C PRO A 33 10.38 8.15 2.56
N LEU A 34 9.66 7.06 2.83
CA LEU A 34 8.24 7.10 3.22
C LEU A 34 7.98 8.09 4.36
N ASN A 35 6.93 8.91 4.22
CA ASN A 35 6.52 9.86 5.24
C ASN A 35 5.80 9.12 6.39
N ALA A 36 6.45 9.07 7.55
CA ALA A 36 5.91 8.42 8.75
C ALA A 36 4.64 9.08 9.30
N GLU A 37 4.37 10.36 8.96
CA GLU A 37 3.13 11.05 9.37
C GLU A 37 1.87 10.41 8.80
N HIS A 38 1.99 9.75 7.64
CA HIS A 38 0.85 9.09 6.97
C HIS A 38 0.74 7.60 7.28
N GLY A 39 1.62 7.06 8.14
CA GLY A 39 1.59 5.69 8.60
C GLY A 39 2.87 4.91 8.32
N GLN A 40 2.91 3.67 8.78
CA GLN A 40 4.04 2.76 8.58
C GLN A 40 3.74 1.75 7.45
N PRO A 41 4.76 1.31 6.71
CA PRO A 41 4.59 0.28 5.71
C PRO A 41 4.15 -1.03 6.36
N LYS A 42 3.10 -1.64 5.80
CA LYS A 42 2.54 -2.93 6.23
C LYS A 42 2.81 -3.99 5.16
N PRO A 43 2.74 -5.29 5.51
CA PRO A 43 2.73 -6.36 4.53
C PRO A 43 1.60 -6.17 3.51
N LYS A 44 1.83 -6.61 2.26
CA LYS A 44 0.79 -6.61 1.24
C LYS A 44 -0.40 -7.42 1.72
N SER A 45 -1.55 -6.77 1.75
CA SER A 45 -2.77 -7.32 2.34
C SER A 45 -3.97 -7.00 1.45
N VAL A 46 -4.97 -7.85 1.50
CA VAL A 46 -6.26 -7.68 0.79
C VAL A 46 -7.33 -7.42 1.84
N ALA A 47 -8.28 -6.53 1.52
CA ALA A 47 -9.42 -6.33 2.39
C ALA A 47 -10.32 -7.57 2.38
N PHE A 48 -10.85 -7.94 3.52
CA PHE A 48 -11.86 -8.98 3.69
C PHE A 48 -13.11 -8.35 4.32
N ILE A 49 -14.29 -8.68 3.82
CA ILE A 49 -15.57 -8.19 4.33
C ILE A 49 -16.30 -9.37 4.95
N ASP A 50 -16.66 -9.27 6.23
CA ASP A 50 -17.56 -10.24 6.84
C ASP A 50 -19.00 -10.04 6.33
N GLU A 51 -19.41 -10.96 5.48
CA GLU A 51 -20.71 -10.98 4.80
C GLU A 51 -21.89 -11.08 5.78
N ASN A 52 -21.68 -11.68 6.96
CA ASN A 52 -22.74 -11.83 7.97
C ASN A 52 -23.02 -10.53 8.72
N THR A 53 -22.02 -9.65 8.81
CA THR A 53 -22.10 -8.37 9.52
C THR A 53 -22.38 -7.21 8.56
N CYS A 54 -22.08 -7.38 7.26
CA CYS A 54 -22.27 -6.34 6.26
C CYS A 54 -23.76 -5.96 6.06
N ILE A 55 -24.06 -4.67 6.22
CA ILE A 55 -25.43 -4.13 6.07
C ILE A 55 -25.72 -3.51 4.68
N GLY A 56 -24.78 -3.56 3.74
CA GLY A 56 -24.98 -3.01 2.40
C GLY A 56 -25.07 -1.47 2.35
N CYS A 57 -24.30 -0.74 3.16
CA CYS A 57 -24.34 0.73 3.26
C CYS A 57 -23.67 1.49 2.10
N THR A 58 -22.89 0.81 1.25
CA THR A 58 -22.16 1.30 0.06
C THR A 58 -21.03 2.32 0.31
N LEU A 59 -20.76 2.72 1.57
CA LEU A 59 -19.69 3.68 1.89
C LEU A 59 -18.29 3.17 1.52
N CYS A 60 -18.04 1.88 1.69
CA CYS A 60 -16.78 1.25 1.31
C CYS A 60 -16.54 1.28 -0.21
N ILE A 61 -17.59 1.13 -1.03
CA ILE A 61 -17.49 1.23 -2.50
C ILE A 61 -17.04 2.64 -2.90
N GLN A 62 -17.64 3.68 -2.32
CA GLN A 62 -17.27 5.07 -2.62
C GLN A 62 -15.84 5.42 -2.20
N ALA A 63 -15.31 4.74 -1.19
CA ALA A 63 -13.96 4.94 -0.69
C ALA A 63 -12.89 4.16 -1.47
N CYS A 64 -13.28 3.14 -2.26
CA CYS A 64 -12.33 2.32 -2.99
C CYS A 64 -11.84 3.05 -4.25
N PRO A 65 -10.55 3.40 -4.36
CA PRO A 65 -10.06 4.18 -5.50
C PRO A 65 -9.89 3.36 -6.79
N VAL A 66 -10.06 2.03 -6.72
CA VAL A 66 -9.80 1.07 -7.80
C VAL A 66 -11.01 0.18 -8.07
N ASP A 67 -12.17 0.49 -7.48
CA ASP A 67 -13.43 -0.25 -7.67
C ASP A 67 -13.32 -1.77 -7.40
N ALA A 68 -12.49 -2.18 -6.45
CA ALA A 68 -12.28 -3.58 -6.09
C ALA A 68 -13.42 -4.20 -5.25
N ILE A 69 -14.52 -3.48 -5.00
CA ILE A 69 -15.61 -3.91 -4.13
C ILE A 69 -16.87 -4.13 -4.95
N LEU A 70 -17.43 -5.34 -4.89
CA LEU A 70 -18.68 -5.70 -5.54
C LEU A 70 -19.83 -5.76 -4.54
N GLY A 71 -21.00 -5.32 -4.96
CA GLY A 71 -22.27 -5.47 -4.24
C GLY A 71 -23.23 -4.34 -4.60
N ALA A 72 -24.30 -4.18 -3.81
CA ALA A 72 -25.34 -3.19 -4.07
C ALA A 72 -25.93 -2.68 -2.76
N ALA A 73 -26.68 -1.57 -2.83
CA ALA A 73 -27.38 -1.04 -1.67
C ALA A 73 -28.28 -2.11 -1.04
N LYS A 74 -28.18 -2.26 0.29
CA LYS A 74 -28.89 -3.29 1.09
C LYS A 74 -28.55 -4.74 0.73
N HIS A 75 -27.46 -4.97 0.00
CA HIS A 75 -26.90 -6.28 -0.25
C HIS A 75 -25.48 -6.38 0.32
N MET A 76 -25.04 -7.59 0.66
CA MET A 76 -23.67 -7.81 1.13
C MET A 76 -22.67 -7.38 0.05
N HIS A 77 -21.53 -6.87 0.49
CA HIS A 77 -20.42 -6.57 -0.39
C HIS A 77 -19.33 -7.63 -0.25
N THR A 78 -18.54 -7.82 -1.30
CA THR A 78 -17.36 -8.69 -1.31
C THR A 78 -16.20 -8.01 -2.05
N ILE A 79 -14.99 -8.50 -1.84
CA ILE A 79 -13.77 -7.93 -2.42
C ILE A 79 -13.31 -8.78 -3.59
N ILE A 80 -13.05 -8.15 -4.73
CA ILE A 80 -12.30 -8.75 -5.83
C ILE A 80 -10.82 -8.70 -5.46
N ALA A 81 -10.29 -9.79 -4.91
CA ALA A 81 -8.93 -9.83 -4.37
C ALA A 81 -7.83 -9.43 -5.39
N SER A 82 -8.03 -9.70 -6.69
CA SER A 82 -7.07 -9.36 -7.75
C SER A 82 -6.93 -7.85 -7.98
N GLU A 83 -7.99 -7.08 -7.73
CA GLU A 83 -8.02 -5.63 -7.96
C GLU A 83 -7.74 -4.85 -6.66
N CYS A 84 -7.78 -5.51 -5.51
CA CYS A 84 -7.53 -4.87 -4.23
C CYS A 84 -6.05 -4.49 -4.08
N THR A 85 -5.79 -3.20 -3.91
CA THR A 85 -4.43 -2.67 -3.71
C THR A 85 -3.96 -2.69 -2.25
N GLY A 86 -4.86 -3.02 -1.31
CA GLY A 86 -4.55 -2.98 0.12
C GLY A 86 -4.42 -1.57 0.70
N CYS A 87 -5.06 -0.56 0.09
CA CYS A 87 -4.94 0.84 0.53
C CYS A 87 -5.65 1.17 1.85
N GLU A 88 -6.45 0.25 2.40
CA GLU A 88 -7.18 0.35 3.67
C GLU A 88 -8.23 1.50 3.75
N LEU A 89 -8.42 2.28 2.69
CA LEU A 89 -9.36 3.42 2.67
C LEU A 89 -10.83 3.01 2.91
N CYS A 90 -11.17 1.74 2.64
CA CYS A 90 -12.51 1.21 2.86
C CYS A 90 -12.82 0.88 4.33
N VAL A 91 -11.82 0.77 5.20
CA VAL A 91 -12.00 0.34 6.61
C VAL A 91 -12.73 1.40 7.41
N ALA A 92 -12.19 2.63 7.48
CA ALA A 92 -12.73 3.70 8.32
C ALA A 92 -14.18 4.13 7.96
N PRO A 93 -14.62 4.13 6.69
CA PRO A 93 -16.00 4.45 6.33
C PRO A 93 -17.02 3.37 6.70
N CYS A 94 -16.62 2.16 7.11
CA CYS A 94 -17.56 1.09 7.42
C CYS A 94 -18.22 1.33 8.79
N PRO A 95 -19.54 1.58 8.86
CA PRO A 95 -20.22 1.96 10.11
C PRO A 95 -20.45 0.78 11.07
N VAL A 96 -20.17 -0.44 10.62
CA VAL A 96 -20.35 -1.69 11.39
C VAL A 96 -19.04 -2.44 11.57
N ASP A 97 -17.91 -1.81 11.20
CA ASP A 97 -16.55 -2.35 11.37
C ASP A 97 -16.36 -3.78 10.83
N CYS A 98 -17.07 -4.15 9.75
CA CYS A 98 -17.04 -5.50 9.19
C CYS A 98 -15.88 -5.77 8.22
N ILE A 99 -14.87 -4.89 8.15
CA ILE A 99 -13.78 -4.98 7.16
C ILE A 99 -12.45 -5.17 7.87
N THR A 100 -11.72 -6.22 7.51
CA THR A 100 -10.38 -6.53 8.03
C THR A 100 -9.35 -6.58 6.90
N MET A 101 -8.07 -6.44 7.23
CA MET A 101 -6.97 -6.58 6.27
C MET A 101 -6.28 -7.92 6.49
N GLU A 102 -6.27 -8.77 5.47
CA GLU A 102 -5.64 -10.08 5.51
C GLU A 102 -4.34 -10.07 4.70
N PRO A 103 -3.20 -10.44 5.30
CA PRO A 103 -1.93 -10.48 4.59
C PRO A 103 -1.94 -11.57 3.51
N ILE A 104 -1.39 -11.24 2.34
CA ILE A 104 -1.21 -12.21 1.26
C ILE A 104 -0.06 -13.13 1.65
N ALA A 105 -0.33 -14.43 1.76
CA ALA A 105 0.72 -15.41 2.03
C ALA A 105 1.74 -15.48 0.88
N GLU A 106 3.03 -15.58 1.24
CA GLU A 106 4.08 -15.84 0.26
C GLU A 106 3.93 -17.30 -0.25
N THR A 107 3.72 -17.46 -1.55
CA THR A 107 3.68 -18.74 -2.26
C THR A 107 4.82 -18.77 -3.29
N PRO A 108 5.20 -19.96 -3.80
CA PRO A 108 6.20 -20.04 -4.86
C PRO A 108 5.89 -19.16 -6.09
N ASP A 109 4.61 -18.90 -6.37
CA ASP A 109 4.17 -18.10 -7.52
C ASP A 109 4.30 -16.59 -7.32
N ASN A 110 4.25 -16.10 -6.07
CA ASN A 110 4.27 -14.66 -5.76
C ASN A 110 5.55 -14.20 -5.04
N TRP A 111 6.38 -15.14 -4.60
CA TRP A 111 7.63 -14.87 -3.93
C TRP A 111 8.62 -14.18 -4.86
N LYS A 112 9.28 -13.14 -4.35
CA LYS A 112 10.32 -12.39 -5.07
C LYS A 112 11.64 -12.48 -4.31
N TRP A 113 12.73 -12.70 -5.06
CA TRP A 113 14.08 -12.64 -4.51
C TRP A 113 14.35 -11.25 -3.91
N LYS A 114 14.61 -11.18 -2.61
CA LYS A 114 15.01 -9.94 -1.93
C LYS A 114 16.49 -9.72 -2.21
N TYR A 115 16.83 -8.75 -3.06
CA TYR A 115 18.23 -8.44 -3.38
C TYR A 115 19.00 -8.06 -2.10
N PRO A 116 20.21 -8.60 -1.87
CA PRO A 116 20.98 -8.24 -0.69
C PRO A 116 21.46 -6.79 -0.80
N ILE A 117 20.97 -5.93 0.10
CA ILE A 117 21.54 -4.60 0.31
C ILE A 117 22.87 -4.75 1.05
N ILE A 118 23.97 -4.58 0.34
CA ILE A 118 25.32 -4.53 0.91
C ILE A 118 25.64 -3.06 1.21
N PRO A 119 25.74 -2.66 2.48
CA PRO A 119 26.09 -1.28 2.81
C PRO A 119 27.53 -0.97 2.35
N ILE A 120 27.70 0.13 1.62
CA ILE A 120 29.02 0.62 1.23
C ILE A 120 29.63 1.30 2.46
N GLN A 121 30.75 0.78 2.96
CA GLN A 121 31.55 1.46 3.98
C GLN A 121 32.47 2.48 3.31
N SER A 122 32.39 3.74 3.73
CA SER A 122 33.38 4.75 3.37
C SER A 122 34.67 4.48 4.14
N VAL A 123 35.73 4.12 3.42
CA VAL A 123 37.08 4.02 4.00
C VAL A 123 37.69 5.43 3.98
N THR A 124 38.16 5.93 5.12
CA THR A 124 39.00 7.13 5.14
C THR A 124 40.35 6.75 4.55
N LEU A 125 40.79 7.49 3.52
CA LEU A 125 42.15 7.39 3.01
C LEU A 125 43.08 8.02 4.06
N ASP A 126 43.40 7.26 5.09
CA ASP A 126 44.41 7.68 6.06
C ASP A 126 45.77 7.56 5.38
N ASP A 127 46.45 8.71 5.26
CA ASP A 127 47.80 8.95 4.73
C ASP A 127 48.89 8.05 5.38
N ASN A 128 48.93 6.75 5.08
CA ASN A 128 50.04 5.87 5.46
C ASN A 128 50.30 4.75 4.44
N LEU A 129 50.49 5.12 3.17
CA LEU A 129 51.31 4.32 2.25
C LEU A 129 52.50 5.16 1.78
N ARG A 130 53.61 5.02 2.51
CA ARG A 130 54.95 5.07 1.94
C ARG A 130 55.18 3.82 1.10
#